data_AF-A0A4Y7MN25-F1
#
_entry.id   AF-A0A4Y7MN25-F1
#
_cell.length_a   1.000
_cell.length_b   1.000
_cell.length_c   1.000
_cell.angle_alpha   90.00
_cell.angle_beta   90.00
_cell.angle_gamma   90.00
#
_symmetry.space_group_name_H-M   'P 1'
#
loop_
_entity.id
_entity.type
_entity.pdbx_description
1 polymer ?
#
loop_
_entity_poly.entity_id
_entity_poly.type
_entity_poly.pdbx_seq_one_letter_code
_entity_poly.pdbx_strand_id
1 'polypeptide(L)'
;GLYARTFNCNLEEAKDGNLDNYSCLAEFFRRKLKNGVRPIDSASAVVAPSDGTVLNFGRVTAGMMEQVKGVSYSLGEFLGPAYWRNGPEVQPAGQTELEYEKSLLVNKDNDLFHCVIYLAPGALLSVNPSIAKWVAGLFSLNERAVYVGRWKHGFFSMTPVGATNVGSIRVYADEKLRTNCTKWALPLPYYDRYMGPTETDSDEIPLHKGEIFGEFNLGSTIVLIFEAPKDFEFKIRPGEKIRMGQPLHVTGPSVKQEAAAH
;
A
#
# COMPACT_ATOMS: atom_id res chain seq x y z
N GLY A 1 -27.04 8.87 2.78
CA GLY A 1 -27.20 10.17 3.45
C GLY A 1 -26.33 10.38 4.68
N LEU A 2 -26.57 9.61 5.77
CA LEU A 2 -25.89 9.82 7.07
C LEU A 2 -24.37 9.64 6.99
N TYR A 3 -23.91 8.55 6.37
CA TYR A 3 -22.49 8.25 6.20
C TYR A 3 -21.72 9.40 5.52
N ALA A 4 -22.20 9.87 4.36
CA ALA A 4 -21.55 10.96 3.61
C ALA A 4 -21.39 12.24 4.45
N ARG A 5 -22.35 12.54 5.34
CA ARG A 5 -22.30 13.68 6.26
C ARG A 5 -21.31 13.44 7.41
N THR A 6 -21.41 12.30 8.10
CA THR A 6 -20.51 11.93 9.21
C THR A 6 -19.04 11.95 8.82
N PHE A 7 -18.77 11.61 7.56
CA PHE A 7 -17.44 11.41 7.02
C PHE A 7 -16.99 12.51 6.05
N ASN A 8 -17.78 13.56 5.91
CA ASN A 8 -17.50 14.72 5.05
C ASN A 8 -17.12 14.31 3.62
N CYS A 9 -17.81 13.32 3.07
CA CYS A 9 -17.55 12.82 1.72
C CYS A 9 -17.92 13.91 0.71
N ASN A 10 -16.95 14.35 -0.10
CA ASN A 10 -17.20 15.31 -1.16
C ASN A 10 -17.98 14.65 -2.31
N LEU A 11 -19.27 14.96 -2.43
CA LEU A 11 -20.15 14.45 -3.48
C LEU A 11 -19.96 15.18 -4.82
N GLU A 12 -19.36 16.38 -4.80
CA GLU A 12 -19.09 17.14 -6.03
C GLU A 12 -18.00 16.47 -6.87
N GLU A 13 -17.10 15.71 -6.24
CA GLU A 13 -16.04 14.94 -6.90
C GLU A 13 -16.55 13.59 -7.45
N ALA A 14 -17.71 13.12 -7.00
CA ALA A 14 -18.30 11.87 -7.47
C ALA A 14 -18.83 12.01 -8.90
N LYS A 15 -18.67 10.97 -9.72
CA LYS A 15 -19.26 10.93 -11.07
C LYS A 15 -20.80 11.02 -11.00
N ASP A 16 -21.37 10.40 -9.98
CA ASP A 16 -22.77 10.55 -9.61
C ASP A 16 -22.85 11.16 -8.20
N GLY A 17 -23.34 12.39 -8.11
CA GLY A 17 -23.49 13.09 -6.83
C GLY A 17 -24.77 12.73 -6.08
N ASN A 18 -25.71 12.04 -6.74
CA ASN A 18 -27.00 11.70 -6.15
C ASN A 18 -26.87 10.44 -5.28
N LEU A 19 -27.06 10.59 -3.97
CA LEU A 19 -26.97 9.47 -3.04
C LEU A 19 -28.04 8.41 -3.25
N ASP A 20 -29.18 8.77 -3.83
CA ASP A 20 -30.31 7.85 -4.05
C ASP A 20 -30.05 6.86 -5.20
N ASN A 21 -29.02 7.12 -6.02
CA ASN A 21 -28.60 6.24 -7.10
C ASN A 21 -27.73 5.07 -6.62
N TYR A 22 -27.34 5.03 -5.34
CA TYR A 22 -26.57 3.94 -4.75
C TYR A 22 -27.48 3.01 -3.95
N SER A 23 -27.53 1.73 -4.31
CA SER A 23 -28.34 0.71 -3.64
C SER A 23 -27.91 0.41 -2.21
N CYS A 24 -26.61 0.60 -1.90
CA CYS A 24 -26.04 0.31 -0.60
C CYS A 24 -24.77 1.13 -0.32
N LEU A 25 -24.31 1.09 0.93
CA LEU A 25 -23.08 1.78 1.36
C LEU A 25 -21.83 1.27 0.62
N ALA A 26 -21.74 -0.03 0.34
CA ALA A 26 -20.61 -0.61 -0.37
C ALA A 26 -20.51 -0.12 -1.83
N GLU A 27 -21.65 0.15 -2.47
CA GLU A 27 -21.69 0.75 -3.81
C GLU A 27 -21.24 2.21 -3.78
N PHE A 28 -21.74 3.00 -2.81
CA PHE A 28 -21.29 4.37 -2.59
C PHE A 28 -19.78 4.45 -2.28
N PHE A 29 -19.26 3.47 -1.55
CA PHE A 29 -17.83 3.39 -1.21
C PHE A 29 -16.94 3.20 -2.45
N ARG A 30 -17.42 2.45 -3.45
CA ARG A 30 -16.74 2.18 -4.72
C ARG A 30 -17.15 3.13 -5.84
N ARG A 31 -17.78 4.26 -5.51
CA ARG A 31 -18.23 5.24 -6.51
C ARG A 31 -17.07 5.69 -7.38
N LYS A 32 -17.33 5.83 -8.68
CA LYS A 32 -16.38 6.46 -9.60
C LYS A 32 -16.28 7.95 -9.31
N LEU A 33 -15.07 8.49 -9.40
CA LEU A 33 -14.83 9.93 -9.34
C LEU A 33 -14.91 10.55 -10.74
N LYS A 34 -15.14 11.86 -10.81
CA LYS A 34 -15.05 12.63 -12.06
C LYS A 34 -13.62 12.60 -12.61
N ASN A 35 -13.47 12.65 -13.93
CA ASN A 35 -12.16 12.73 -14.55
C ASN A 35 -11.42 14.00 -14.09
N GLY A 36 -10.12 13.89 -13.83
CA GLY A 36 -9.25 15.03 -13.47
C GLY A 36 -9.27 15.46 -12.00
N VAL A 37 -10.14 14.91 -11.15
CA VAL A 37 -10.18 15.29 -9.71
C VAL A 37 -9.05 14.66 -8.88
N ARG A 38 -8.27 13.76 -9.47
CA ARG A 38 -7.06 13.14 -8.91
C ARG A 38 -5.91 13.24 -9.92
N PRO A 39 -5.32 14.44 -10.09
CA PRO A 39 -4.15 14.59 -10.95
C PRO A 39 -2.96 13.83 -10.37
N ILE A 40 -2.24 13.11 -11.23
CA ILE A 40 -1.04 12.36 -10.84
C ILE A 40 0.15 13.30 -10.91
N ASP A 41 0.91 13.41 -9.82
CA ASP A 41 2.14 14.19 -9.81
C ASP A 41 3.17 13.59 -10.78
N SER A 42 3.55 14.35 -11.80
CA SER A 42 4.44 13.89 -12.86
C SER A 42 5.90 13.82 -12.40
N ALA A 43 6.32 14.75 -11.54
CA ALA A 43 7.69 14.85 -11.03
C ALA A 43 8.01 13.79 -9.97
N SER A 44 7.00 13.37 -9.21
CA SER A 44 7.16 12.38 -8.16
C SER A 44 7.34 10.97 -8.72
N ALA A 45 8.37 10.27 -8.22
CA ALA A 45 8.59 8.87 -8.52
C ALA A 45 7.55 7.93 -7.89
N VAL A 46 7.11 8.24 -6.67
CA VAL A 46 6.09 7.50 -5.93
C VAL A 46 4.95 8.45 -5.57
N VAL A 47 3.72 8.02 -5.83
CA VAL A 47 2.52 8.77 -5.50
C VAL A 47 1.60 7.94 -4.61
N ALA A 48 0.72 8.61 -3.88
CA ALA A 48 -0.32 7.98 -3.09
C ALA A 48 -1.19 7.09 -4.01
N PRO A 49 -1.37 5.80 -3.69
CA PRO A 49 -2.14 4.85 -4.50
C PRO A 49 -3.66 5.02 -4.30
N SER A 50 -4.08 5.73 -3.26
CA SER A 50 -5.48 5.92 -2.90
C SER A 50 -5.67 7.19 -2.07
N ASP A 51 -6.92 7.63 -1.94
CA ASP A 51 -7.30 8.57 -0.90
C ASP A 51 -7.29 7.87 0.46
N GLY A 52 -6.73 8.50 1.48
CA GLY A 52 -6.64 7.86 2.77
C GLY A 52 -5.92 8.68 3.81
N THR A 53 -5.49 7.98 4.86
CA THR A 53 -4.70 8.55 5.95
C THR A 53 -3.40 7.78 6.09
N VAL A 54 -2.28 8.48 6.14
CA VAL A 54 -0.98 7.89 6.42
C VAL A 54 -0.97 7.38 7.85
N LEU A 55 -0.82 6.08 8.05
CA LEU A 55 -0.71 5.48 9.39
C LEU A 55 0.73 5.49 9.88
N ASN A 56 1.62 4.97 9.05
CA ASN A 56 3.04 4.92 9.33
C ASN A 56 3.84 4.86 8.04
N PHE A 57 5.08 5.32 8.09
CA PHE A 57 6.06 5.15 7.02
C PHE A 57 7.45 5.16 7.63
N GLY A 58 8.43 4.67 6.90
CA GLY A 58 9.80 4.66 7.36
C GLY A 58 10.70 3.80 6.50
N ARG A 59 11.96 3.74 6.93
CA ARG A 59 12.95 2.81 6.40
C ARG A 59 12.79 1.47 7.11
N VAL A 60 12.90 0.38 6.37
CA VAL A 60 13.01 -0.96 6.95
C VAL A 60 14.40 -1.12 7.56
N THR A 61 14.46 -1.63 8.79
CA THR A 61 15.72 -1.84 9.49
C THR A 61 15.77 -3.23 10.10
N ALA A 62 16.78 -4.03 9.73
CA ALA A 62 16.98 -5.39 10.22
C ALA A 62 15.76 -6.29 9.99
N GLY A 63 15.15 -6.16 8.80
CA GLY A 63 13.93 -6.85 8.37
C GLY A 63 12.67 -6.43 9.11
N MET A 64 12.71 -5.33 9.86
CA MET A 64 11.57 -4.85 10.63
C MET A 64 10.98 -3.57 10.03
N MET A 65 9.64 -3.56 9.87
CA MET A 65 8.87 -2.34 9.60
C MET A 65 8.44 -1.71 10.93
N GLU A 66 8.73 -0.42 11.11
CA GLU A 66 8.40 0.31 12.33
C GLU A 66 6.88 0.56 12.44
N GLN A 67 6.37 0.79 13.66
CA GLN A 67 5.05 1.38 13.89
C GLN A 67 5.07 2.52 14.89
N VAL A 68 3.96 3.26 14.88
CA VAL A 68 3.52 4.13 15.97
C VAL A 68 3.49 3.35 17.31
N LYS A 69 4.33 3.77 18.26
CA LYS A 69 4.40 3.31 19.67
C LYS A 69 5.09 1.95 19.91
N GLY A 70 6.16 1.63 19.16
CA GLY A 70 7.17 0.66 19.61
C GLY A 70 6.83 -0.81 19.38
N VAL A 71 5.91 -1.10 18.46
CA VAL A 71 5.69 -2.46 17.96
C VAL A 71 6.27 -2.51 16.54
N SER A 72 7.00 -3.57 16.19
CA SER A 72 7.63 -3.74 14.88
C SER A 72 7.20 -5.06 14.27
N TYR A 73 7.09 -5.15 12.94
CA TYR A 73 6.74 -6.40 12.25
C TYR A 73 7.87 -6.90 11.38
N SER A 74 7.99 -8.23 11.35
CA SER A 74 8.83 -8.93 10.39
C SER A 74 8.34 -8.67 8.97
N LEU A 75 9.26 -8.23 8.13
CA LEU A 75 9.05 -8.10 6.69
C LEU A 75 8.82 -9.47 6.06
N GLY A 76 9.53 -10.49 6.53
CA GLY A 76 9.39 -11.87 6.09
C GLY A 76 8.02 -12.47 6.42
N GLU A 77 7.50 -12.24 7.61
CA GLU A 77 6.14 -12.68 7.98
C GLU A 77 5.06 -11.98 7.15
N PHE A 78 5.26 -10.70 6.83
CA PHE A 78 4.29 -9.93 6.06
C PHE A 78 4.27 -10.33 4.59
N LEU A 79 5.42 -10.33 3.91
CA LEU A 79 5.50 -10.67 2.50
C LEU A 79 5.40 -12.18 2.26
N GLY A 80 5.72 -13.00 3.26
CA GLY A 80 5.75 -14.45 3.14
C GLY A 80 7.00 -14.96 2.42
N PRO A 81 7.08 -16.27 2.18
CA PRO A 81 8.20 -16.87 1.47
C PRO A 81 8.24 -16.36 0.03
N ALA A 82 9.41 -15.89 -0.38
CA ALA A 82 9.61 -15.15 -1.61
C ALA A 82 9.76 -16.07 -2.84
N TYR A 83 8.68 -16.74 -3.24
CA TYR A 83 8.65 -17.67 -4.38
C TYR A 83 8.41 -16.98 -5.73
N TRP A 84 9.11 -15.87 -6.01
CA TRP A 84 8.86 -15.09 -7.22
C TRP A 84 9.70 -15.62 -8.39
N ARG A 85 9.02 -16.05 -9.47
CA ARG A 85 9.61 -16.65 -10.69
C ARG A 85 10.75 -15.81 -11.31
N ASN A 86 10.68 -14.49 -11.16
CA ASN A 86 11.65 -13.50 -11.66
C ASN A 86 12.13 -12.52 -10.55
N GLY A 87 11.87 -12.84 -9.28
CA GLY A 87 12.31 -12.03 -8.14
C GLY A 87 13.70 -12.44 -7.66
N PRO A 88 14.23 -11.77 -6.64
CA PRO A 88 15.46 -12.23 -6.00
C PRO A 88 15.30 -13.68 -5.51
N GLU A 89 16.36 -14.46 -5.64
CA GLU A 89 16.41 -15.85 -5.20
C GLU A 89 16.41 -15.89 -3.66
N VAL A 90 15.23 -15.99 -3.05
CA VAL A 90 15.09 -16.02 -1.59
C VAL A 90 14.81 -17.46 -1.16
N GLN A 91 15.71 -18.03 -0.36
CA GLN A 91 15.48 -19.35 0.23
C GLN A 91 14.64 -19.21 1.51
N PRO A 92 13.45 -19.81 1.61
CA PRO A 92 12.53 -19.58 2.73
C PRO A 92 12.98 -20.16 4.08
N ALA A 93 13.93 -21.09 4.10
CA ALA A 93 14.28 -21.84 5.31
C ALA A 93 15.62 -21.38 5.89
N GLY A 94 15.58 -20.81 7.10
CA GLY A 94 16.78 -20.54 7.91
C GLY A 94 17.43 -19.17 7.73
N GLN A 95 16.85 -18.26 6.96
CA GLN A 95 17.33 -16.89 6.83
C GLN A 95 16.92 -16.02 8.02
N THR A 96 17.81 -15.15 8.46
CA THR A 96 17.54 -14.06 9.41
C THR A 96 16.73 -12.94 8.75
N GLU A 97 16.04 -12.13 9.55
CA GLU A 97 15.27 -10.96 9.07
C GLU A 97 16.10 -10.00 8.21
N LEU A 98 17.37 -9.79 8.59
CA LEU A 98 18.30 -8.96 7.82
C LEU A 98 18.69 -9.60 6.48
N GLU A 99 18.83 -10.92 6.43
CA GLU A 99 19.09 -11.63 5.17
C GLU A 99 17.89 -11.58 4.25
N TYR A 100 16.68 -11.72 4.79
CA TYR A 100 15.44 -11.55 4.03
C TYR A 100 15.35 -10.13 3.44
N GLU A 101 15.55 -9.08 4.25
CA GLU A 101 15.60 -7.69 3.80
C GLU A 101 16.61 -7.50 2.65
N LYS A 102 17.85 -7.97 2.84
CA LYS A 102 18.91 -7.86 1.85
C LYS A 102 18.65 -8.65 0.59
N SER A 103 17.90 -9.75 0.67
CA SER A 103 17.54 -10.57 -0.48
C SER A 103 16.63 -9.79 -1.42
N LEU A 104 15.71 -8.97 -0.90
CA LEU A 104 14.77 -8.19 -1.70
C LEU A 104 15.44 -7.06 -2.50
N LEU A 105 16.53 -6.49 -1.99
CA LEU A 105 17.25 -5.40 -2.66
C LEU A 105 17.85 -5.85 -4.00
N VAL A 106 17.39 -5.24 -5.09
CA VAL A 106 17.95 -5.40 -6.43
C VAL A 106 19.27 -4.62 -6.54
N ASN A 107 19.30 -3.39 -6.05
CA ASN A 107 20.49 -2.57 -5.89
C ASN A 107 20.93 -2.56 -4.41
N LYS A 108 22.15 -3.04 -4.14
CA LYS A 108 22.69 -3.14 -2.77
C LYS A 108 23.09 -1.79 -2.16
N ASP A 109 23.14 -0.73 -2.96
CA ASP A 109 23.35 0.65 -2.50
C ASP A 109 22.05 1.36 -2.09
N ASN A 110 20.90 0.73 -2.31
CA ASN A 110 19.59 1.22 -1.91
C ASN A 110 19.15 0.63 -0.56
N ASP A 111 18.07 1.18 -0.01
CA ASP A 111 17.40 0.68 1.17
C ASP A 111 15.92 0.40 0.87
N LEU A 112 15.28 -0.42 1.70
CA LEU A 112 13.84 -0.63 1.64
C LEU A 112 13.11 0.41 2.50
N PHE A 113 12.00 0.89 1.98
CA PHE A 113 11.09 1.80 2.64
C PHE A 113 9.68 1.22 2.64
N HIS A 114 8.88 1.60 3.62
CA HIS A 114 7.49 1.20 3.69
C HIS A 114 6.57 2.40 3.96
N CYS A 115 5.33 2.31 3.50
CA CYS A 115 4.28 3.30 3.77
C CYS A 115 2.92 2.59 3.91
N VAL A 116 2.24 2.84 5.02
CA VAL A 116 0.97 2.21 5.40
C VAL A 116 -0.13 3.27 5.30
N ILE A 117 -1.12 3.01 4.46
CA ILE A 117 -2.18 3.97 4.13
C ILE A 117 -3.54 3.34 4.43
N TYR A 118 -4.32 4.00 5.27
CA TYR A 118 -5.65 3.55 5.66
C TYR A 118 -6.75 4.20 4.84
N LEU A 119 -7.57 3.36 4.20
CA LEU A 119 -8.64 3.73 3.27
C LEU A 119 -9.99 3.64 4.00
N ALA A 120 -10.16 4.42 5.07
CA ALA A 120 -11.48 4.68 5.61
C ALA A 120 -11.68 6.16 5.87
N PRO A 121 -12.88 6.68 5.62
CA PRO A 121 -13.18 8.03 6.00
C PRO A 121 -13.33 8.16 7.51
N GLY A 122 -12.97 9.32 8.03
CA GLY A 122 -13.02 9.64 9.46
C GLY A 122 -11.70 10.21 9.95
N ALA A 123 -11.77 11.07 10.97
CA ALA A 123 -10.60 11.42 11.75
C ALA A 123 -10.13 10.13 12.43
N LEU A 124 -8.88 9.71 12.17
CA LEU A 124 -8.21 8.79 13.09
C LEU A 124 -8.27 9.49 14.45
N LEU A 125 -9.19 9.05 15.31
CA LEU A 125 -9.28 9.54 16.67
C LEU A 125 -7.87 9.42 17.25
N SER A 126 -7.32 10.57 17.61
CA SER A 126 -5.94 10.84 18.03
C SER A 126 -5.21 9.60 18.53
N VAL A 127 -4.18 9.15 17.78
CA VAL A 127 -3.13 8.19 18.19
C VAL A 127 -3.43 7.46 19.51
N ASN A 128 -4.43 6.59 19.50
CA ASN A 128 -4.84 5.77 20.65
C ASN A 128 -4.10 4.42 20.55
N PRO A 129 -3.62 3.82 21.67
CA PRO A 129 -3.09 2.45 21.71
C PRO A 129 -3.92 1.40 20.93
N SER A 130 -5.23 1.61 20.77
CA SER A 130 -6.10 0.74 19.98
C SER A 130 -5.73 0.65 18.48
N ILE A 131 -5.18 1.72 17.89
CA ILE A 131 -4.72 1.69 16.48
C ILE A 131 -3.48 0.80 16.35
N ALA A 132 -2.51 0.90 17.26
CA ALA A 132 -1.33 0.02 17.24
C ALA A 132 -1.71 -1.46 17.39
N LYS A 133 -2.67 -1.78 18.28
CA LYS A 133 -3.22 -3.14 18.38
C LYS A 133 -3.98 -3.58 17.13
N TRP A 134 -4.70 -2.67 16.49
CA TRP A 134 -5.41 -2.96 15.24
C TRP A 134 -4.47 -3.16 14.06
N VAL A 135 -3.42 -2.32 13.95
CA VAL A 135 -2.33 -2.51 12.99
C VAL A 135 -1.65 -3.86 13.26
N ALA A 136 -1.51 -4.30 14.52
CA ALA A 136 -1.02 -5.66 14.82
C ALA A 136 -1.94 -6.75 14.31
N GLY A 137 -3.25 -6.58 14.45
CA GLY A 137 -4.22 -7.45 13.79
C GLY A 137 -4.13 -7.41 12.26
N LEU A 138 -3.83 -6.24 11.67
CA LEU A 138 -3.72 -6.06 10.23
C LEU A 138 -2.61 -6.91 9.62
N PHE A 139 -1.44 -6.95 10.25
CA PHE A 139 -0.28 -7.69 9.74
C PHE A 139 -0.37 -9.19 10.02
N SER A 140 -1.04 -9.62 11.11
CA SER A 140 -1.02 -11.03 11.56
C SER A 140 -2.32 -11.83 11.28
N LEU A 141 -3.47 -11.17 11.12
CA LEU A 141 -4.78 -11.86 11.10
C LEU A 141 -5.63 -11.58 9.86
N ASN A 142 -5.32 -10.51 9.12
CA ASN A 142 -6.15 -10.11 7.99
C ASN A 142 -5.71 -10.78 6.68
N GLU A 143 -6.71 -11.06 5.85
CA GLU A 143 -6.49 -11.47 4.48
C GLU A 143 -5.80 -10.34 3.71
N ARG A 144 -4.75 -10.70 2.97
CA ARG A 144 -3.94 -9.78 2.18
C ARG A 144 -3.62 -10.40 0.83
N ALA A 145 -3.50 -9.56 -0.18
CA ALA A 145 -3.03 -9.94 -1.50
C ALA A 145 -1.69 -9.23 -1.72
N VAL A 146 -0.61 -10.00 -1.85
CA VAL A 146 0.75 -9.46 -1.99
C VAL A 146 1.08 -9.39 -3.48
N TYR A 147 1.20 -8.18 -4.00
CA TYR A 147 1.67 -7.95 -5.36
C TYR A 147 3.10 -7.43 -5.28
N VAL A 148 4.00 -8.07 -6.01
CA VAL A 148 5.44 -7.77 -6.01
C VAL A 148 5.88 -7.52 -7.42
N GLY A 149 6.77 -6.57 -7.64
CA GLY A 149 7.33 -6.31 -8.95
C GLY A 149 8.60 -5.50 -8.85
N ARG A 150 8.92 -4.84 -9.97
CA ARG A 150 10.04 -3.91 -10.03
C ARG A 150 9.56 -2.53 -10.42
N TRP A 151 10.19 -1.53 -9.84
CA TRP A 151 10.05 -0.13 -10.23
C TRP A 151 11.42 0.45 -10.53
N LYS A 152 11.49 1.75 -10.84
CA LYS A 152 12.72 2.41 -11.33
C LYS A 152 13.96 2.22 -10.45
N HIS A 153 13.76 1.96 -9.16
CA HIS A 153 14.83 1.83 -8.16
C HIS A 153 15.03 0.39 -7.68
N GLY A 154 14.32 -0.61 -8.21
CA GLY A 154 14.48 -2.01 -7.82
C GLY A 154 13.18 -2.65 -7.34
N PHE A 155 13.18 -3.29 -6.17
CA PHE A 155 12.01 -3.98 -5.62
C PHE A 155 10.83 -3.05 -5.34
N PHE A 156 9.62 -3.51 -5.63
CA PHE A 156 8.37 -2.85 -5.27
C PHE A 156 7.34 -3.88 -4.85
N SER A 157 6.54 -3.56 -3.84
CA SER A 157 5.38 -4.32 -3.44
C SER A 157 4.25 -3.37 -3.07
N MET A 158 3.06 -3.71 -3.55
CA MET A 158 1.81 -3.11 -3.13
C MET A 158 0.92 -4.21 -2.58
N THR A 159 0.66 -4.15 -1.27
CA THR A 159 -0.10 -5.17 -0.57
C THR A 159 -1.41 -4.58 -0.06
N PRO A 160 -2.50 -4.76 -0.81
CA PRO A 160 -3.85 -4.69 -0.30
C PRO A 160 -4.09 -5.58 0.93
N VAL A 161 -4.57 -4.99 2.01
CA VAL A 161 -5.00 -5.71 3.21
C VAL A 161 -6.46 -5.43 3.50
N GLY A 162 -7.26 -6.49 3.59
CA GLY A 162 -8.68 -6.43 3.90
C GLY A 162 -8.94 -6.13 5.37
N ALA A 163 -10.08 -5.50 5.67
CA ALA A 163 -10.62 -5.48 7.03
C ALA A 163 -11.49 -6.71 7.30
N THR A 164 -11.54 -7.12 8.57
CA THR A 164 -12.39 -8.21 9.06
C THR A 164 -13.85 -7.99 8.66
N ASN A 165 -14.50 -9.03 8.13
CA ASN A 165 -15.94 -9.10 7.80
C ASN A 165 -16.48 -8.24 6.63
N VAL A 166 -15.65 -7.51 5.87
CA VAL A 166 -16.15 -6.70 4.73
C VAL A 166 -15.21 -6.70 3.50
N GLY A 167 -14.00 -7.27 3.61
CA GLY A 167 -12.93 -7.01 2.65
C GLY A 167 -12.93 -7.85 1.37
N SER A 168 -13.81 -7.59 0.40
CA SER A 168 -13.52 -8.06 -0.97
C SER A 168 -12.48 -7.13 -1.59
N ILE A 169 -11.21 -7.52 -1.49
CA ILE A 169 -10.17 -6.92 -2.33
C ILE A 169 -10.45 -7.38 -3.76
N ARG A 170 -10.58 -6.44 -4.69
CA ARG A 170 -10.73 -6.74 -6.10
C ARG A 170 -9.64 -6.04 -6.88
N VAL A 171 -8.79 -6.83 -7.52
CA VAL A 171 -7.75 -6.32 -8.42
C VAL A 171 -8.21 -6.56 -9.84
N TYR A 172 -8.23 -5.51 -10.66
CA TYR A 172 -8.89 -5.55 -11.96
C TYR A 172 -8.16 -6.43 -12.97
N ALA A 173 -6.83 -6.48 -12.88
CA ALA A 173 -5.98 -7.31 -13.72
C ALA A 173 -5.80 -8.75 -13.17
N ASP A 174 -6.38 -9.09 -12.03
CA ASP A 174 -6.25 -10.41 -11.40
C ASP A 174 -7.63 -11.03 -11.18
N GLU A 175 -8.22 -11.54 -12.26
CA GLU A 175 -9.54 -12.20 -12.25
C GLU A 175 -9.56 -13.49 -11.41
N LYS A 176 -8.38 -14.04 -11.10
CA LYS A 176 -8.22 -15.27 -10.31
C LYS A 176 -8.15 -14.99 -8.81
N LEU A 177 -7.97 -13.73 -8.39
CA LEU A 177 -7.95 -13.35 -6.99
C LEU A 177 -9.29 -13.73 -6.33
N ARG A 178 -9.22 -14.65 -5.38
CA ARG A 178 -10.35 -14.98 -4.51
C ARG A 178 -10.08 -14.46 -3.12
N THR A 179 -10.93 -13.54 -2.65
CA THR A 179 -10.90 -13.06 -1.26
C THR A 179 -12.13 -13.50 -0.48
N ASN A 180 -12.04 -13.48 0.84
CA ASN A 180 -13.05 -13.95 1.80
C ASN A 180 -13.38 -15.45 1.67
N CYS A 181 -12.39 -16.28 1.31
CA CYS A 181 -12.57 -17.72 1.30
C CYS A 181 -12.56 -18.28 2.74
N THR A 182 -13.52 -19.14 3.08
CA THR A 182 -13.47 -19.90 4.32
C THR A 182 -12.20 -20.75 4.34
N LYS A 183 -11.45 -20.73 5.46
CA LYS A 183 -10.11 -21.34 5.64
C LYS A 183 -9.98 -22.83 5.25
N TRP A 184 -11.09 -23.49 4.93
CA TRP A 184 -11.17 -24.92 4.63
C TRP A 184 -11.20 -25.27 3.14
N ALA A 185 -11.19 -24.28 2.24
CA ALA A 185 -11.50 -24.50 0.82
C ALA A 185 -10.33 -24.50 -0.17
N LEU A 186 -9.08 -24.18 0.21
CA LEU A 186 -7.96 -24.14 -0.74
C LEU A 186 -6.63 -24.63 -0.14
N PRO A 187 -5.82 -25.41 -0.88
CA PRO A 187 -4.43 -25.66 -0.54
C PRO A 187 -3.62 -24.40 -0.92
N LEU A 188 -2.99 -23.78 0.08
CA LEU A 188 -2.06 -22.64 0.04
C LEU A 188 -2.72 -21.23 0.01
N PRO A 189 -2.46 -20.36 1.02
CA PRO A 189 -3.06 -19.02 1.11
C PRO A 189 -2.26 -17.92 0.41
N TYR A 190 -1.29 -18.26 -0.45
CA TYR A 190 -0.38 -17.29 -1.07
C TYR A 190 -0.47 -17.40 -2.59
N TYR A 191 -1.17 -16.45 -3.22
CA TYR A 191 -1.08 -16.21 -4.65
C TYR A 191 -0.33 -14.90 -4.85
N ASP A 192 0.98 -15.01 -4.93
CA ASP A 192 1.85 -13.90 -5.28
C ASP A 192 1.83 -13.69 -6.79
N ARG A 193 1.62 -12.45 -7.23
CA ARG A 193 1.69 -12.08 -8.66
C ARG A 193 2.79 -11.07 -8.90
N TYR A 194 3.51 -11.28 -10.00
CA TYR A 194 4.57 -10.38 -10.42
C TYR A 194 3.98 -9.19 -11.20
N MET A 195 4.35 -7.97 -10.82
CA MET A 195 4.01 -6.73 -11.52
C MET A 195 5.16 -6.40 -12.47
N GLY A 196 4.88 -6.44 -13.77
CA GLY A 196 5.89 -6.35 -14.81
C GLY A 196 5.47 -5.39 -15.94
N PRO A 197 6.43 -4.82 -16.68
CA PRO A 197 6.17 -3.83 -17.72
C PRO A 197 5.64 -4.42 -19.03
N THR A 198 5.50 -5.75 -19.14
CA THR A 198 5.30 -6.43 -20.43
C THR A 198 4.22 -7.50 -20.33
N GLU A 199 3.19 -7.42 -21.18
CA GLU A 199 2.15 -8.46 -21.34
C GLU A 199 2.68 -9.75 -22.02
N THR A 200 4.00 -9.97 -22.04
CA THR A 200 4.61 -11.10 -22.77
C THR A 200 4.40 -12.43 -22.07
N ASP A 201 4.11 -12.42 -20.77
CA ASP A 201 3.75 -13.60 -19.99
C ASP A 201 2.34 -13.43 -19.41
N SER A 202 1.52 -14.49 -19.51
CA SER A 202 0.10 -14.50 -19.11
C SER A 202 -0.18 -14.37 -17.61
N ASP A 203 0.88 -14.22 -16.80
CA ASP A 203 0.83 -14.14 -15.34
C ASP A 203 1.39 -12.80 -14.79
N GLU A 204 1.84 -11.86 -15.64
CA GLU A 204 2.27 -10.52 -15.22
C GLU A 204 1.09 -9.54 -15.16
N ILE A 205 1.10 -8.64 -14.17
CA ILE A 205 0.14 -7.53 -14.09
C ILE A 205 0.81 -6.25 -14.58
N PRO A 206 0.45 -5.71 -15.76
CA PRO A 206 0.93 -4.41 -16.19
C PRO A 206 0.37 -3.32 -15.27
N LEU A 207 1.24 -2.48 -14.72
CA LEU A 207 0.81 -1.33 -13.91
C LEU A 207 1.69 -0.10 -14.18
N HIS A 208 1.03 1.01 -14.52
CA HIS A 208 1.66 2.31 -14.68
C HIS A 208 1.38 3.23 -13.49
N LYS A 209 2.28 4.20 -13.26
CA LYS A 209 2.10 5.22 -12.22
C LYS A 209 0.77 5.95 -12.41
N GLY A 210 -0.11 5.84 -11.41
CA GLY A 210 -1.42 6.51 -11.41
C GLY A 210 -2.54 5.76 -12.12
N GLU A 211 -2.27 4.58 -12.67
CA GLU A 211 -3.29 3.69 -13.20
C GLU A 211 -4.12 3.06 -12.08
N ILE A 212 -5.39 2.81 -12.34
CA ILE A 212 -6.29 2.19 -11.35
C ILE A 212 -6.00 0.70 -11.29
N PHE A 213 -5.48 0.25 -10.16
CA PHE A 213 -5.14 -1.16 -9.93
C PHE A 213 -6.32 -2.03 -9.48
N GLY A 214 -7.19 -1.48 -8.63
CA GLY A 214 -8.27 -2.23 -8.02
C GLY A 214 -9.14 -1.40 -7.10
N GLU A 215 -10.05 -2.07 -6.42
CA GLU A 215 -10.99 -1.48 -5.47
C GLU A 215 -11.03 -2.29 -4.17
N PHE A 216 -11.38 -1.58 -3.10
CA PHE A 216 -11.68 -2.16 -1.80
C PHE A 216 -13.13 -1.90 -1.43
N ASN A 217 -13.63 -2.73 -0.52
CA ASN A 217 -14.75 -2.35 0.33
C ASN A 217 -14.25 -1.57 1.56
N LEU A 218 -15.15 -1.29 2.50
CA LEU A 218 -14.91 -0.43 3.66
C LEU A 218 -13.80 -0.98 4.59
N GLY A 219 -12.89 -0.09 5.02
CA GLY A 219 -11.96 -0.35 6.13
C GLY A 219 -10.60 -0.91 5.75
N SER A 220 -10.24 -0.88 4.47
CA SER A 220 -9.00 -1.50 3.98
C SER A 220 -7.74 -0.67 4.19
N THR A 221 -6.59 -1.32 4.08
CA THR A 221 -5.26 -0.68 4.14
C THR A 221 -4.45 -1.08 2.91
N ILE A 222 -3.61 -0.16 2.43
CA ILE A 222 -2.56 -0.46 1.46
C ILE A 222 -1.22 -0.33 2.17
N VAL A 223 -0.39 -1.35 2.06
CA VAL A 223 1.02 -1.29 2.46
C VAL A 223 1.87 -1.24 1.19
N LEU A 224 2.62 -0.16 1.03
CA LEU A 224 3.66 -0.05 0.03
C LEU A 224 4.98 -0.44 0.66
N ILE A 225 5.77 -1.26 -0.03
CA ILE A 225 7.15 -1.59 0.35
C ILE A 225 8.00 -1.46 -0.90
N PHE A 226 9.02 -0.63 -0.90
CA PHE A 226 9.79 -0.35 -2.11
C PHE A 226 11.24 0.00 -1.81
N GLU A 227 12.10 -0.36 -2.74
CA GLU A 227 13.52 -0.06 -2.73
C GLU A 227 13.77 1.35 -3.25
N ALA A 228 14.50 2.19 -2.53
CA ALA A 228 14.86 3.54 -2.97
C ALA A 228 16.27 3.93 -2.54
N PRO A 229 16.85 4.99 -3.13
CA PRO A 229 18.11 5.59 -2.67
C PRO A 229 18.09 5.92 -1.17
N LYS A 230 19.26 5.86 -0.53
CA LYS A 230 19.39 6.09 0.93
C LYS A 230 18.98 7.50 1.38
N ASP A 231 19.00 8.46 0.46
CA ASP A 231 18.56 9.85 0.67
C ASP A 231 17.07 10.07 0.35
N PHE A 232 16.30 9.00 0.15
CA PHE A 232 14.86 9.08 -0.03
C PHE A 232 14.19 9.66 1.22
N GLU A 233 13.50 10.79 1.06
CA GLU A 233 12.84 11.51 2.15
C GLU A 233 11.34 11.61 1.90
N PHE A 234 10.54 11.10 2.84
CA PHE A 234 9.09 11.21 2.80
C PHE A 234 8.64 12.66 3.00
N LYS A 235 7.65 13.09 2.21
CA LYS A 235 6.99 14.41 2.31
C LYS A 235 5.57 14.25 2.86
N ILE A 236 5.44 13.44 3.90
CA ILE A 236 4.16 13.10 4.55
C ILE A 236 4.37 13.00 6.07
N ARG A 237 3.27 13.04 6.84
CA ARG A 237 3.27 12.87 8.30
C ARG A 237 2.29 11.79 8.74
N PRO A 238 2.56 11.05 9.83
CA PRO A 238 1.55 10.16 10.41
C PRO A 238 0.28 10.94 10.75
N GLY A 239 -0.88 10.39 10.38
CA GLY A 239 -2.19 11.03 10.51
C GLY A 239 -2.56 11.98 9.36
N GLU A 240 -1.65 12.27 8.42
CA GLU A 240 -1.93 13.14 7.28
C GLU A 240 -2.93 12.52 6.32
N LYS A 241 -3.88 13.34 5.85
CA LYS A 241 -4.83 12.96 4.80
C LYS A 241 -4.19 13.19 3.44
N ILE A 242 -4.12 12.12 2.65
CA ILE A 242 -3.57 12.14 1.30
C ILE A 242 -4.64 11.78 0.28
N ARG A 243 -4.45 12.24 -0.95
CA ARG A 243 -5.29 11.92 -2.11
C ARG A 243 -4.48 11.13 -3.13
N MET A 244 -5.14 10.22 -3.84
CA MET A 244 -4.53 9.48 -4.94
C MET A 244 -3.83 10.42 -5.92
N GLY A 245 -2.60 10.06 -6.32
CA GLY A 245 -1.77 10.85 -7.22
C GLY A 245 -0.88 11.90 -6.55
N GLN A 246 -1.06 12.20 -5.26
CA GLN A 246 -0.19 13.13 -4.54
C GLN A 246 1.22 12.55 -4.29
N PRO A 247 2.28 13.37 -4.27
CA PRO A 247 3.64 12.92 -3.98
C PRO A 247 3.76 12.39 -2.54
N LEU A 248 4.45 11.27 -2.35
CA LEU A 248 4.79 10.74 -1.02
C LEU A 248 6.18 11.16 -0.53
N HIS A 249 7.02 11.69 -1.41
CA HIS A 249 8.43 12.00 -1.13
C HIS A 249 8.81 13.39 -1.65
N VAL A 250 9.94 13.92 -1.18
CA VAL A 250 10.44 15.23 -1.58
C VAL A 250 10.89 15.20 -3.04
N THR A 251 10.27 16.05 -3.86
CA THR A 251 10.63 16.21 -5.28
C THR A 251 11.61 17.37 -5.45
N GLY A 252 12.91 17.08 -5.52
CA GLY A 252 13.95 18.08 -5.82
C GLY A 252 15.36 17.62 -5.43
N PRO A 253 16.43 18.26 -5.94
CA PRO A 253 17.78 18.04 -5.43
C PRO A 253 17.81 18.47 -3.96
N SER A 254 18.33 17.61 -3.09
CA SER A 254 18.61 17.95 -1.69
C SER A 254 19.56 19.15 -1.67
N VAL A 255 19.03 20.35 -1.40
CA VAL A 255 19.87 21.50 -1.08
C VAL A 255 20.47 21.18 0.27
N LYS A 256 21.68 20.60 0.27
CA LYS A 256 22.55 20.60 1.43
C LYS A 256 22.63 22.05 1.88
N GLN A 257 22.02 22.38 3.01
CA GLN A 257 22.26 23.65 3.67
C GLN A 257 23.76 23.69 3.98
N GLU A 258 24.52 24.43 3.17
CA GLU A 258 25.83 24.89 3.56
C GLU A 258 25.63 25.71 4.84
N ALA A 259 26.19 25.19 5.93
CA ALA A 259 26.32 25.93 7.17
C ALA A 259 27.08 27.22 6.85
N ALA A 260 26.36 28.34 6.86
CA ALA A 260 26.97 29.66 6.81
C ALA A 260 27.83 29.83 8.06
N ALA A 261 29.14 29.71 7.88
CA ALA A 261 30.11 30.24 8.82
C ALA A 261 30.11 31.76 8.70
N HIS A 262 29.63 32.45 9.74
CA HIS A 262 30.03 33.80 10.09
C HIS A 262 29.92 33.99 11.61
#